data_AF-A0A1B8AAG8-F1
#
_entry.id   AF-A0A1B8AAG8-F1
#
_cell.length_a   1.000
_cell.length_b   1.000
_cell.length_c   1.000
_cell.angle_alpha   90.00
_cell.angle_beta   90.00
_cell.angle_gamma   90.00
#
_symmetry.space_group_name_H-M   'P 1'
#
loop_
_entity.id
_entity.type
_entity.pdbx_description
1 polymer ?
#
loop_
_entity_poly.entity_id
_entity_poly.type
_entity_poly.pdbx_seq_one_letter_code
_entity_poly.pdbx_strand_id
1 'polypeptide(L)'
;MSAVFRPAEAPFIIISDIGLGLTLTALYFASQKVGVSTVFYLYLVPYLWVHHWLVAITYLQHHHTELPHYTAEGWAYVKGALATVDREFGFIGKHIFHGAIEKHVIHHLFPKIPFYKADEATEAIKPVIGDHYCHDDRNFLGQLWSIFGSLDYVEHDPAIHGALRWAKKKISE
;
A
#
# COMPACT_ATOMS: atom_id res chain seq x y z
N MET A 1 21.70 5.23 -19.52
CA MET A 1 20.23 5.23 -19.39
C MET A 1 19.88 4.95 -17.93
N SER A 2 18.75 5.47 -17.44
CA SER A 2 18.26 5.15 -16.10
C SER A 2 18.06 3.63 -15.97
N ALA A 3 18.40 3.07 -14.81
CA ALA A 3 18.15 1.66 -14.51
C ALA A 3 16.67 1.38 -14.19
N VAL A 4 15.89 2.44 -13.91
CA VAL A 4 14.51 2.35 -13.40
C VAL A 4 13.50 2.90 -14.41
N PHE A 5 13.88 3.90 -15.22
CA PHE A 5 12.98 4.59 -16.15
C PHE A 5 13.30 4.30 -17.60
N ARG A 6 12.25 4.10 -18.40
CA ARG A 6 12.32 3.94 -19.85
C ARG A 6 12.59 5.31 -20.51
N PRO A 7 13.27 5.36 -21.67
CA PRO A 7 13.51 6.63 -22.37
C PRO A 7 12.23 7.43 -22.67
N ALA A 8 11.12 6.74 -22.95
CA ALA A 8 9.83 7.36 -23.21
C ALA A 8 9.21 8.07 -21.99
N GLU A 9 9.70 7.79 -20.78
CA GLU A 9 9.21 8.39 -19.54
C GLU A 9 9.90 9.71 -19.19
N ALA A 10 11.00 10.04 -19.88
CA ALA A 10 11.79 11.23 -19.62
C ALA A 10 10.96 12.54 -19.62
N PRO A 11 10.00 12.77 -20.54
CA PRO A 11 9.16 13.97 -20.49
C PRO A 11 8.32 14.06 -19.21
N PHE A 12 7.82 12.94 -18.69
CA PHE A 12 7.01 12.92 -17.47
C PHE A 12 7.85 13.22 -16.23
N ILE A 13 9.11 12.74 -16.19
CA ILE A 13 10.06 13.06 -15.13
C ILE A 13 10.32 14.56 -15.10
N ILE A 14 10.59 15.17 -16.26
CA ILE A 14 10.83 16.62 -16.36
C ILE A 14 9.62 17.41 -15.86
N ILE A 15 8.40 17.02 -16.26
CA ILE A 15 7.16 17.68 -15.80
C ILE A 15 7.02 17.56 -14.28
N SER A 16 7.32 16.38 -13.71
CA SER A 16 7.31 16.14 -12.27
C SER A 16 8.30 17.05 -11.55
N ASP A 17 9.55 17.15 -12.04
CA ASP A 17 10.59 18.00 -11.44
C ASP A 17 10.22 19.49 -11.47
N ILE A 18 9.62 19.96 -12.57
CA ILE A 18 9.07 21.31 -12.65
C ILE A 18 7.97 21.51 -11.60
N GLY A 19 7.05 20.55 -11.44
CA GLY A 19 5.99 20.60 -10.43
C GLY A 19 6.54 20.68 -8.99
N LEU A 20 7.57 19.90 -8.69
CA LEU A 20 8.28 19.96 -7.41
C LEU A 20 8.95 21.32 -7.20
N GLY A 21 9.66 21.83 -8.22
CA GLY A 21 10.30 23.14 -8.17
C GLY A 21 9.31 24.29 -7.93
N LEU A 22 8.16 24.27 -8.61
CA LEU A 22 7.09 25.24 -8.41
C LEU A 22 6.51 25.17 -7.00
N THR A 23 6.27 23.96 -6.48
CA THR A 23 5.75 23.76 -5.13
C THR A 23 6.73 24.27 -4.07
N LEU A 24 8.01 23.93 -4.19
CA LEU A 24 9.06 24.41 -3.27
C LEU A 24 9.20 25.93 -3.33
N THR A 25 9.11 26.52 -4.51
CA THR A 25 9.14 27.98 -4.70
C THR A 25 7.94 28.65 -4.03
N ALA A 26 6.74 28.10 -4.19
CA ALA A 26 5.54 28.61 -3.55
C ALA A 26 5.63 28.54 -2.01
N LEU A 27 6.12 27.42 -1.46
CA LEU A 27 6.33 27.26 -0.02
C LEU A 27 7.40 28.22 0.50
N TYR A 28 8.48 28.43 -0.26
CA TYR A 28 9.49 29.44 0.07
C TYR A 28 8.87 30.83 0.16
N PHE A 29 8.14 31.29 -0.86
CA PHE A 29 7.48 32.59 -0.80
C PHE A 29 6.42 32.69 0.30
N ALA A 30 5.65 31.62 0.54
CA ALA A 30 4.71 31.57 1.65
C ALA A 30 5.44 31.73 2.99
N SER A 31 6.59 31.07 3.18
CA SER A 31 7.39 31.19 4.41
C SER A 31 7.88 32.62 4.66
N GLN A 32 8.17 33.38 3.60
CA GLN A 32 8.54 34.80 3.72
C GLN A 32 7.36 35.70 4.11
N LYS A 33 6.12 35.28 3.80
CA LYS A 33 4.91 36.07 4.06
C LYS A 33 4.27 35.76 5.42
N VAL A 34 4.20 34.48 5.79
CA VAL A 34 3.49 34.02 7.00
C VAL A 34 4.41 33.39 8.05
N GLY A 35 5.72 33.35 7.77
CA GLY A 35 6.73 32.75 8.64
C GLY A 35 6.94 31.26 8.37
N VAL A 36 8.18 30.82 8.58
CA VAL A 36 8.59 29.41 8.39
C VAL A 36 7.81 28.47 9.30
N SER A 37 7.60 28.85 10.57
CA SER A 37 6.85 28.03 11.54
C SER A 37 5.42 27.76 11.08
N THR A 38 4.75 28.75 10.49
CA THR A 38 3.38 28.60 9.97
C THR A 38 3.33 27.58 8.83
N VAL A 39 4.24 27.69 7.86
CA VAL A 39 4.33 26.73 6.75
C VAL A 39 4.70 25.33 7.25
N PHE A 40 5.62 25.23 8.23
CA PHE A 40 5.99 23.96 8.83
C PHE A 40 4.79 23.24 9.45
N TYR A 41 4.03 23.93 10.32
CA TYR A 41 2.91 23.31 11.03
C TYR A 41 1.66 23.08 10.17
N LEU A 42 1.40 23.95 9.18
CA LEU A 42 0.20 23.83 8.35
C LEU A 42 0.41 23.03 7.07
N TYR A 43 1.65 22.89 6.58
CA TYR A 43 1.95 22.15 5.37
C TYR A 43 2.81 20.92 5.65
N LEU A 44 4.02 21.10 6.19
CA LEU A 44 4.99 20.00 6.26
C LEU A 44 4.56 18.89 7.22
N VAL A 45 4.12 19.25 8.43
CA VAL A 45 3.68 18.27 9.43
C VAL A 45 2.46 17.47 8.95
N PRO A 46 1.36 18.09 8.47
CA PRO A 46 0.22 17.35 7.92
C PRO A 46 0.58 16.51 6.70
N TYR A 47 1.43 17.03 5.81
CA TYR A 47 1.90 16.30 4.64
C TYR A 47 2.60 15.00 5.07
N LEU A 48 3.60 15.08 5.95
CA LEU A 48 4.33 13.91 6.43
C LEU A 48 3.41 12.94 7.18
N TRP A 49 2.48 13.45 7.98
CA TRP A 49 1.55 12.62 8.75
C TRP A 49 0.62 11.79 7.86
N VAL A 50 -0.02 12.43 6.86
CA VAL A 50 -0.90 11.73 5.92
C VAL A 50 -0.13 10.72 5.09
N HIS A 51 1.05 11.10 4.57
CA HIS A 51 1.85 10.21 3.73
C HIS A 51 2.44 9.03 4.52
N HIS A 52 2.81 9.24 5.78
CA HIS A 52 3.23 8.15 6.67
C HIS A 52 2.16 7.05 6.74
N TRP A 53 0.91 7.43 7.03
CA TRP A 53 -0.19 6.48 7.12
C TRP A 53 -0.54 5.84 5.78
N LEU A 54 -0.64 6.65 4.72
CA LEU A 54 -0.97 6.15 3.39
C LEU A 54 0.04 5.09 2.95
N VAL A 55 1.33 5.36 3.08
CA VAL A 55 2.39 4.41 2.70
C VAL A 55 2.36 3.18 3.62
N ALA A 56 2.33 3.34 4.94
CA ALA A 56 2.42 2.20 5.85
C ALA A 56 1.22 1.24 5.72
N ILE A 57 0.00 1.79 5.61
CA ILE A 57 -1.24 1.01 5.50
C ILE A 57 -1.28 0.30 4.15
N THR A 58 -1.10 1.02 3.04
CA THR A 58 -1.14 0.41 1.70
C THR A 58 -0.03 -0.61 1.52
N TYR A 59 1.18 -0.33 2.01
CA TYR A 59 2.28 -1.29 1.98
C TYR A 59 1.87 -2.59 2.68
N LEU A 60 1.42 -2.52 3.93
CA LEU A 60 1.03 -3.70 4.69
C LEU A 60 -0.14 -4.47 4.05
N GLN A 61 -1.17 -3.78 3.56
CA GLN A 61 -2.33 -4.43 2.97
C GLN A 61 -2.05 -5.09 1.60
N HIS A 62 -0.95 -4.74 0.95
CA HIS A 62 -0.51 -5.29 -0.33
C HIS A 62 0.73 -6.18 -0.23
N HIS A 63 1.32 -6.33 0.95
CA HIS A 63 2.53 -7.13 1.15
C HIS A 63 2.33 -8.13 2.29
N HIS A 64 2.31 -9.41 1.94
CA HIS A 64 2.28 -10.53 2.87
C HIS A 64 2.85 -11.78 2.18
N THR A 65 3.49 -12.66 2.95
CA THR A 65 4.20 -13.84 2.41
C THR A 65 3.29 -14.80 1.63
N GLU A 66 2.00 -14.79 1.94
CA GLU A 66 0.99 -15.66 1.31
C GLU A 66 0.32 -15.01 0.10
N LEU A 67 0.54 -13.71 -0.14
CA LEU A 67 -0.09 -13.03 -1.27
C LEU A 67 0.66 -13.33 -2.57
N PRO A 68 -0.04 -13.85 -3.60
CA PRO A 68 0.54 -14.03 -4.90
C PRO A 68 0.69 -12.69 -5.61
N HIS A 69 1.72 -12.60 -6.43
CA HIS A 69 1.80 -11.61 -7.50
C HIS A 69 1.52 -12.31 -8.82
N TYR A 70 1.28 -11.55 -9.89
CA TYR A 70 0.92 -12.15 -11.18
C TYR A 70 1.71 -11.52 -12.33
N THR A 71 2.07 -12.35 -13.30
CA THR A 71 2.56 -11.88 -14.60
C THR A 71 1.41 -11.26 -15.39
N ALA A 72 1.72 -10.62 -16.51
CA ALA A 72 0.71 -10.03 -17.39
C ALA A 72 -0.33 -11.07 -17.86
N GLU A 73 0.11 -12.31 -18.11
CA GLU A 73 -0.75 -13.41 -18.56
C GLU A 73 -1.54 -14.06 -17.41
N GLY A 74 -0.98 -14.06 -16.19
CA GLY A 74 -1.60 -14.65 -15.01
C GLY A 74 -2.64 -13.75 -14.34
N TRP A 75 -2.56 -12.44 -14.58
CA TRP A 75 -3.38 -11.43 -13.91
C TRP A 75 -4.81 -11.39 -14.44
N ALA A 76 -5.76 -11.22 -13.52
CA ALA A 76 -7.14 -10.84 -13.80
C ALA A 76 -7.64 -9.95 -12.65
N TYR A 77 -8.66 -9.15 -12.89
CA TYR A 77 -9.18 -8.21 -11.89
C TYR A 77 -9.44 -8.86 -10.52
N VAL A 78 -10.18 -9.99 -10.50
CA VAL A 78 -10.51 -10.68 -9.24
C VAL A 78 -9.26 -11.24 -8.55
N LYS A 79 -8.31 -11.80 -9.32
CA LYS A 79 -7.03 -12.28 -8.77
C LYS A 79 -6.21 -11.16 -8.14
N GLY A 80 -6.17 -10.00 -8.80
CA GLY A 80 -5.49 -8.81 -8.29
C GLY A 80 -6.17 -8.24 -7.05
N ALA A 81 -7.51 -8.20 -7.02
CA ALA A 81 -8.27 -7.74 -5.87
C ALA A 81 -8.07 -8.65 -4.64
N LEU A 82 -8.01 -9.97 -4.85
CA LEU A 82 -7.72 -10.97 -3.82
C LEU A 82 -6.24 -11.02 -3.41
N ALA A 83 -5.33 -10.38 -4.16
CA ALA A 83 -3.92 -10.22 -3.77
C ALA A 83 -3.75 -9.09 -2.73
N THR A 84 -4.60 -9.10 -1.70
CA THR A 84 -4.59 -8.16 -0.58
C THR A 84 -4.89 -8.88 0.72
N VAL A 85 -4.49 -8.27 1.84
CA VAL A 85 -4.66 -8.83 3.18
C VAL A 85 -5.43 -7.86 4.07
N ASP A 86 -6.46 -8.37 4.73
CA ASP A 86 -7.16 -7.65 5.79
C ASP A 86 -6.29 -7.62 7.05
N ARG A 87 -6.24 -6.49 7.75
CA ARG A 87 -5.43 -6.33 8.96
C ARG A 87 -6.14 -5.54 10.02
N GLU A 88 -6.02 -5.99 11.27
CA GLU A 88 -6.51 -5.23 12.41
C GLU A 88 -5.41 -4.28 12.91
N PHE A 89 -5.69 -2.98 12.92
CA PHE A 89 -4.75 -1.97 13.41
C PHE A 89 -5.02 -1.60 14.89
N GLY A 90 -5.79 -2.41 15.59
CA GLY A 90 -6.14 -2.24 17.00
C GLY A 90 -6.68 -0.84 17.30
N PHE A 91 -6.07 -0.15 18.28
CA PHE A 91 -6.49 1.20 18.66
C PHE A 91 -6.45 2.19 17.48
N ILE A 92 -5.41 2.12 16.65
CA ILE A 92 -5.23 3.01 15.51
C ILE A 92 -6.38 2.80 14.51
N GLY A 93 -6.63 1.55 14.13
CA GLY A 93 -7.71 1.19 13.20
C GLY A 93 -9.07 1.65 13.73
N LYS A 94 -9.38 1.26 14.96
CA LYS A 94 -10.70 1.51 15.56
C LYS A 94 -10.98 2.98 15.88
N HIS A 95 -10.03 3.71 16.45
CA HIS A 95 -10.28 5.04 17.03
C HIS A 95 -9.75 6.21 16.20
N ILE A 96 -8.69 6.00 15.41
CA ILE A 96 -8.14 7.05 14.52
C ILE A 96 -8.79 6.94 13.14
N PHE A 97 -8.87 5.73 12.61
CA PHE A 97 -9.37 5.45 11.27
C PHE A 97 -10.82 4.93 11.22
N HIS A 98 -11.47 4.77 12.37
CA HIS A 98 -12.88 4.37 12.46
C HIS A 98 -13.20 3.06 11.72
N GLY A 99 -12.25 2.11 11.70
CA GLY A 99 -12.36 0.81 11.01
C GLY A 99 -12.17 0.89 9.49
N ALA A 100 -11.96 2.07 8.91
CA ALA A 100 -11.94 2.25 7.46
C ALA A 100 -10.77 1.55 6.73
N ILE A 101 -9.76 1.11 7.47
CA ILE A 101 -8.49 0.58 6.93
C ILE A 101 -8.33 -0.93 7.14
N GLU A 102 -9.33 -1.61 7.71
CA GLU A 102 -9.16 -3.00 8.16
C GLU A 102 -9.60 -4.04 7.12
N LYS A 103 -10.60 -3.69 6.30
CA LYS A 103 -11.23 -4.58 5.32
C LYS A 103 -10.82 -4.22 3.89
N HIS A 104 -9.58 -4.49 3.53
CA HIS A 104 -9.02 -4.12 2.23
C HIS A 104 -9.44 -5.06 1.11
N VAL A 105 -9.62 -6.35 1.40
CA VAL A 105 -10.03 -7.35 0.40
C VAL A 105 -11.39 -6.96 -0.20
N ILE A 106 -12.37 -6.69 0.65
CA ILE A 106 -13.71 -6.27 0.21
C ILE A 106 -13.67 -4.89 -0.46
N HIS A 107 -12.81 -3.99 -0.01
CA HIS A 107 -12.62 -2.68 -0.63
C HIS A 107 -12.13 -2.82 -2.08
N HIS A 108 -11.22 -3.75 -2.38
CA HIS A 108 -10.76 -3.97 -3.75
C HIS A 108 -11.79 -4.67 -4.64
N LEU A 109 -12.54 -5.64 -4.08
CA LEU A 109 -13.58 -6.35 -4.82
C LEU A 109 -14.79 -5.44 -5.12
N PHE A 110 -15.19 -4.62 -4.14
CA PHE A 110 -16.40 -3.80 -4.20
C PHE A 110 -16.17 -2.42 -3.58
N PRO A 111 -15.37 -1.54 -4.22
CA PRO A 111 -14.98 -0.23 -3.66
C PRO A 111 -16.14 0.74 -3.43
N LYS A 112 -17.32 0.42 -3.97
CA LYS A 112 -18.55 1.21 -3.76
C LYS A 112 -19.25 0.90 -2.45
N ILE A 113 -18.91 -0.21 -1.77
CA ILE A 113 -19.44 -0.51 -0.44
C ILE A 113 -18.81 0.48 0.54
N PRO A 114 -19.63 1.21 1.33
CA PRO A 114 -19.09 2.14 2.30
C PRO A 114 -18.38 1.39 3.43
N PHE A 115 -17.32 1.97 3.99
CA PHE A 115 -16.47 1.28 4.98
C PHE A 115 -17.22 0.78 6.22
N TYR A 116 -18.28 1.48 6.67
CA TYR A 116 -19.11 1.06 7.80
C TYR A 116 -19.99 -0.18 7.51
N LYS A 117 -20.01 -0.66 6.26
CA LYS A 117 -20.61 -1.94 5.83
C LYS A 117 -19.56 -2.97 5.45
N ALA A 118 -18.27 -2.64 5.55
CA ALA A 118 -17.21 -3.52 5.10
C ALA A 118 -17.15 -4.81 5.92
N ASP A 119 -17.39 -4.75 7.24
CA ASP A 119 -17.44 -5.96 8.08
C ASP A 119 -18.54 -6.93 7.62
N GLU A 120 -19.77 -6.44 7.44
CA GLU A 120 -20.92 -7.22 6.97
C GLU A 120 -20.63 -7.85 5.59
N ALA A 121 -20.05 -7.06 4.68
CA ALA A 121 -19.72 -7.52 3.35
C ALA A 121 -18.54 -8.52 3.33
N THR A 122 -17.54 -8.34 4.20
CA THR A 122 -16.44 -9.30 4.38
C THR A 122 -16.96 -10.65 4.85
N GLU A 123 -17.83 -10.67 5.87
CA GLU A 123 -18.42 -11.94 6.35
C GLU A 123 -19.27 -12.62 5.28
N ALA A 124 -20.00 -11.84 4.46
CA ALA A 124 -20.80 -12.38 3.37
C ALA A 124 -19.96 -12.98 2.24
N ILE A 125 -18.77 -12.42 1.93
CA ILE A 125 -17.94 -12.87 0.81
C ILE A 125 -16.97 -13.99 1.18
N LYS A 126 -16.51 -14.07 2.44
CA LYS A 126 -15.60 -15.11 2.94
C LYS A 126 -15.94 -16.54 2.45
N PRO A 127 -17.18 -17.04 2.56
CA PRO A 127 -17.52 -18.40 2.09
C PRO A 127 -17.45 -18.56 0.56
N VAL A 128 -17.50 -17.47 -0.20
CA VAL A 128 -17.40 -17.48 -1.67
C VAL A 128 -15.94 -17.53 -2.13
N ILE A 129 -15.05 -16.78 -1.46
CA ILE A 129 -13.63 -16.68 -1.83
C ILE A 129 -12.75 -17.72 -1.15
N GLY A 130 -13.22 -18.33 -0.06
CA GLY A 130 -12.57 -19.47 0.61
C GLY A 130 -11.12 -19.19 0.97
N ASP A 131 -10.24 -20.10 0.57
CA ASP A 131 -8.79 -20.07 0.86
C ASP A 131 -8.06 -18.86 0.23
N HIS A 132 -8.74 -18.09 -0.63
CA HIS A 132 -8.19 -16.84 -1.15
C HIS A 132 -8.36 -15.65 -0.20
N TYR A 133 -9.10 -15.81 0.92
CA TYR A 133 -9.18 -14.77 1.95
C TYR A 133 -7.91 -14.75 2.80
N CYS A 134 -7.17 -13.64 2.77
CA CYS A 134 -5.98 -13.44 3.60
C CYS A 134 -6.27 -12.42 4.71
N HIS A 135 -5.90 -12.79 5.94
CA HIS A 135 -6.05 -11.94 7.12
C HIS A 135 -4.85 -12.09 8.06
N ASP A 136 -4.41 -10.99 8.66
CA ASP A 136 -3.29 -10.95 9.59
C ASP A 136 -3.59 -10.00 10.77
N ASP A 137 -3.68 -10.57 11.98
CA ASP A 137 -4.08 -9.90 13.23
C ASP A 137 -2.89 -9.49 14.11
N ARG A 138 -1.67 -9.67 13.62
CA ARG A 138 -0.47 -9.25 14.34
C ARG A 138 -0.49 -7.74 14.57
N ASN A 139 0.28 -7.25 15.55
CA ASN A 139 0.33 -5.82 15.82
C ASN A 139 0.97 -5.02 14.66
N PHE A 140 0.50 -3.79 14.43
CA PHE A 140 0.95 -2.92 13.34
C PHE A 140 2.48 -2.78 13.22
N LEU A 141 3.16 -2.46 14.32
CA LEU A 141 4.61 -2.22 14.29
C LEU A 141 5.41 -3.50 14.02
N GLY A 142 4.99 -4.62 14.61
CA GLY A 142 5.60 -5.93 14.40
C GLY A 142 5.44 -6.41 12.96
N GLN A 143 4.25 -6.22 12.37
CA GLN A 143 4.02 -6.52 10.96
C GLN A 143 4.89 -5.64 10.08
N LEU A 144 4.90 -4.32 10.31
CA LEU A 144 5.70 -3.39 9.52
C LEU A 144 7.18 -3.79 9.53
N TRP A 145 7.73 -4.10 10.71
CA TRP A 145 9.11 -4.59 10.84
C TRP A 145 9.34 -5.91 10.09
N SER A 146 8.47 -6.89 10.31
CA SER A 146 8.63 -8.23 9.73
C SER A 146 8.50 -8.24 8.20
N ILE A 147 7.47 -7.57 7.66
CA ILE A 147 7.17 -7.55 6.23
C ILE A 147 8.25 -6.76 5.48
N PHE A 148 8.61 -5.58 6.00
CA PHE A 148 9.65 -4.75 5.39
C PHE A 148 11.03 -5.43 5.44
N GLY A 149 11.33 -6.20 6.49
CA GLY A 149 12.61 -6.88 6.65
C GLY A 149 12.72 -8.25 5.99
N SER A 150 11.63 -8.84 5.49
CA SER A 150 11.62 -10.23 5.00
C SER A 150 11.23 -10.40 3.53
N LEU A 151 10.60 -9.39 2.92
CA LEU A 151 10.11 -9.47 1.55
C LEU A 151 11.05 -8.75 0.59
N ASP A 152 12.01 -9.49 0.03
CA ASP A 152 13.05 -8.94 -0.85
C ASP A 152 12.64 -8.95 -2.34
N TYR A 153 12.23 -10.12 -2.85
CA TYR A 153 11.88 -10.31 -4.25
C TYR A 153 10.86 -11.44 -4.44
N VAL A 154 10.23 -11.45 -5.61
CA VAL A 154 9.29 -12.50 -6.04
C VAL A 154 9.91 -13.37 -7.12
N GLU A 155 9.56 -14.65 -7.12
CA GLU A 155 9.95 -15.64 -8.13
C GLU A 155 8.71 -16.33 -8.71
N HIS A 156 8.85 -16.98 -9.86
CA HIS A 156 7.76 -17.77 -10.43
C HIS A 156 7.28 -18.85 -9.48
N ASP A 157 5.97 -18.94 -9.30
CA ASP A 157 5.38 -20.04 -8.54
C ASP A 157 5.45 -21.32 -9.39
N PRO A 158 6.13 -22.39 -8.91
CA PRO A 158 6.24 -23.63 -9.68
C PRO A 158 4.91 -24.40 -9.76
N ALA A 159 3.95 -24.12 -8.89
CA ALA A 159 2.66 -24.81 -8.83
C ALA A 159 1.56 -24.09 -9.63
N ILE A 160 1.67 -22.76 -9.83
CA ILE A 160 0.61 -21.94 -10.44
C ILE A 160 1.17 -21.12 -11.60
N HIS A 161 0.78 -21.47 -12.82
CA HIS A 161 1.19 -20.74 -14.03
C HIS A 161 0.74 -19.27 -13.98
N GLY A 162 1.68 -18.36 -14.27
CA GLY A 162 1.44 -16.91 -14.26
C GLY A 162 1.36 -16.28 -12.87
N ALA A 163 1.53 -17.06 -11.79
CA ALA A 163 1.70 -16.53 -10.45
C ALA A 163 3.18 -16.39 -10.09
N LEU A 164 3.46 -15.44 -9.21
CA LEU A 164 4.74 -15.23 -8.57
C LEU A 164 4.51 -15.26 -7.05
N ARG A 165 5.50 -15.76 -6.31
CA ARG A 165 5.46 -15.84 -4.85
C ARG A 165 6.69 -15.16 -4.26
N TRP A 166 6.60 -14.72 -3.01
CA TRP A 166 7.76 -14.23 -2.28
C TRP A 166 8.81 -15.32 -2.14
N ALA A 167 10.04 -15.02 -2.56
CA ALA A 167 11.15 -15.94 -2.41
C ALA A 167 11.67 -15.92 -0.97
N LYS A 168 12.03 -17.09 -0.43
CA LYS A 168 12.76 -17.17 0.83
C LYS A 168 14.23 -16.91 0.56
N LYS A 169 14.81 -15.93 1.24
CA LYS A 169 16.25 -15.66 1.19
C LYS A 169 17.00 -16.95 1.56
N LYS A 170 17.77 -17.51 0.64
CA LYS A 170 18.74 -18.56 0.98
C LYS A 170 19.79 -17.90 1.87
N ILE A 171 19.72 -18.14 3.18
CA ILE A 171 20.83 -17.81 4.06
C ILE A 171 21.97 -18.72 3.59
N SER A 172 23.02 -18.15 3.01
CA SER A 172 24.25 -18.89 2.73
C SER A 172 24.79 -19.40 4.07
N GLU A 173 24.91 -20.71 4.21
CA GLU A 173 25.65 -21.35 5.31
C GLU A 173 27.11 -20.87 5.35
#